data_AF-A0A804PAG6-F1
#
_entry.id   AF-A0A804PAG6-F1
#
_cell.length_a   1.000
_cell.length_b   1.000
_cell.length_c   1.000
_cell.angle_alpha   90.00
_cell.angle_beta   90.00
_cell.angle_gamma   90.00
#
_symmetry.space_group_name_H-M   'P 1'
#
loop_
_entity.id
_entity.type
_entity.pdbx_description
1 polymer ?
#
loop_
_entity_poly.entity_id
_entity_poly.type
_entity_poly.pdbx_seq_one_letter_code
_entity_poly.pdbx_strand_id
1 'polypeptide(L)'
;MEKVLSVNILSSDYFKELFKYKTYHKVVDEIYNQVDHVEPWMTDNCRGPSSAFCLLYKLFTMKLTVKQMHGLLKHQDSPYIRAEWLEANKDYQAIVDGANIALYQQNFVEGGFSLTQDAKW
;
A
#
# COMPACT_ATOMS: atom_id res chain seq x y z
N MET A 1 -12.21 0.92 -2.82
CA MET A 1 -12.33 0.86 -1.35
C MET A 1 -13.76 1.24 -1.01
N GLU A 2 -14.43 0.56 -0.08
CA GLU A 2 -15.79 0.94 0.32
C GLU A 2 -15.82 2.38 0.84
N LYS A 3 -16.84 3.15 0.45
CA LYS A 3 -16.97 4.56 0.87
C LYS A 3 -16.92 4.73 2.38
N VAL A 4 -17.55 3.82 3.13
CA VAL A 4 -17.56 3.85 4.60
C VAL A 4 -16.14 3.66 5.14
N LEU A 5 -15.39 2.69 4.60
CA LEU A 5 -14.01 2.46 5.01
C LEU A 5 -13.12 3.68 4.71
N SER A 6 -13.24 4.27 3.53
CA SER A 6 -12.48 5.49 3.19
C SER A 6 -12.79 6.65 4.13
N VAL A 7 -14.06 6.89 4.47
CA VAL A 7 -14.47 7.91 5.44
C VAL A 7 -13.89 7.63 6.83
N ASN A 8 -13.87 6.37 7.25
CA ASN A 8 -13.33 5.97 8.54
C ASN A 8 -11.80 6.10 8.58
N ILE A 9 -11.09 5.79 7.49
CA ILE A 9 -9.64 6.05 7.34
C ILE A 9 -9.33 7.53 7.46
N LEU A 10 -10.01 8.38 6.68
CA LEU A 10 -9.77 9.83 6.69
C LEU A 10 -10.07 10.47 8.06
N SER A 11 -10.97 9.87 8.84
CA SER A 11 -11.34 10.33 10.18
C SER A 11 -10.42 9.78 11.28
N SER A 12 -9.66 8.72 11.01
CA SER A 12 -8.79 8.03 11.97
C SER A 12 -7.62 8.90 12.43
N ASP A 13 -7.39 8.97 13.74
CA ASP A 13 -6.25 9.67 14.30
C ASP A 13 -4.94 8.99 13.93
N TYR A 14 -4.93 7.65 13.87
CA TYR A 14 -3.78 6.89 13.39
C TYR A 14 -3.41 7.32 11.96
N PHE A 15 -4.38 7.41 11.04
CA PHE A 15 -4.12 7.85 9.67
C PHE A 15 -3.58 9.29 9.60
N LYS A 16 -4.15 10.22 10.39
CA LYS A 16 -3.65 11.60 10.46
C LYS A 16 -2.20 11.65 10.95
N GLU A 17 -1.84 10.81 11.93
CA GLU A 17 -0.47 10.73 12.41
C GLU A 17 0.51 10.21 11.36
N LEU A 18 0.10 9.34 10.44
CA LEU A 18 0.97 8.85 9.36
C LEU A 18 1.50 9.98 8.45
N PHE A 19 0.91 11.19 8.50
CA PHE A 19 1.47 12.37 7.81
C PHE A 19 2.79 12.86 8.40
N LYS A 20 3.18 12.43 9.62
CA LYS A 20 4.53 12.66 10.17
C LYS A 20 5.61 11.92 9.38
N TYR A 21 5.26 10.77 8.77
CA TYR A 21 6.16 10.00 7.92
C TYR A 21 6.21 10.60 6.51
N LYS A 22 7.35 11.20 6.19
CA LYS A 22 7.60 11.91 4.92
C LYS A 22 8.32 11.06 3.87
N THR A 23 8.91 9.94 4.26
CA THR A 23 9.68 9.08 3.37
C THR A 23 9.04 7.71 3.25
N TYR A 24 9.20 7.10 2.07
CA TYR A 24 8.78 5.73 1.78
C TYR A 24 9.25 4.74 2.86
N HIS A 25 10.54 4.78 3.19
CA HIS A 25 11.14 3.87 4.18
C HIS A 25 10.47 3.97 5.55
N LYS A 26 10.08 5.17 5.99
CA LYS A 26 9.37 5.32 7.28
C LYS A 26 7.98 4.69 7.28
N VAL A 27 7.28 4.69 6.15
CA VAL A 27 6.00 4.01 6.02
C VAL A 27 6.19 2.49 5.97
N VAL A 28 7.25 2.02 5.30
CA VAL A 28 7.62 0.59 5.30
C VAL A 28 8.00 0.10 6.70
N ASP A 29 8.81 0.86 7.44
CA ASP A 29 9.14 0.57 8.84
C ASP A 29 7.86 0.48 9.69
N GLU A 30 6.91 1.39 9.49
CA GLU A 30 5.64 1.38 10.21
C GLU A 30 4.80 0.13 9.87
N ILE A 31 4.74 -0.27 8.59
CA ILE A 31 4.09 -1.52 8.17
C ILE A 31 4.72 -2.73 8.85
N TYR A 32 6.05 -2.80 8.83
CA TYR A 32 6.80 -3.86 9.49
C TYR A 32 6.46 -3.98 10.98
N ASN A 33 6.33 -2.85 11.67
CA ASN A 33 6.16 -2.81 13.12
C ASN A 33 4.70 -2.93 13.58
N GLN A 34 3.72 -2.49 12.78
CA GLN A 34 2.33 -2.31 13.23
C GLN A 34 1.30 -3.20 12.53
N VAL A 35 1.67 -3.88 11.44
CA VAL A 35 0.71 -4.72 10.70
C VAL A 35 0.91 -6.18 11.05
N ASP A 36 -0.15 -6.81 11.55
CA ASP A 36 -0.22 -8.23 11.91
C ASP A 36 -1.38 -8.97 11.23
N HIS A 37 -2.26 -8.24 10.53
CA HIS A 37 -3.35 -8.77 9.70
C HIS A 37 -3.63 -7.84 8.51
N VAL A 38 -4.28 -8.37 7.47
CA VAL A 38 -4.61 -7.61 6.24
C VAL A 38 -6.11 -7.35 6.06
N GLU A 39 -6.91 -7.57 7.10
CA GLU A 39 -8.33 -7.21 7.09
C GLU A 39 -8.56 -5.68 7.05
N PRO A 40 -9.61 -5.18 6.38
CA PRO A 40 -9.92 -3.74 6.30
C PRO A 40 -10.37 -3.13 7.62
N TRP A 41 -11.05 -3.92 8.44
CA TRP A 41 -11.63 -3.51 9.71
C TRP A 41 -10.82 -4.11 10.85
N MET A 42 -10.78 -3.42 11.99
CA MET A 42 -10.35 -4.05 13.23
C MET A 42 -11.35 -5.15 13.61
N THR A 43 -10.85 -6.27 14.13
CA THR A 43 -11.67 -7.46 14.47
C THR A 43 -12.52 -7.26 15.73
N ASP A 44 -12.15 -6.33 16.61
CA ASP A 44 -12.93 -5.99 17.79
C ASP A 44 -14.00 -4.94 17.49
N ASN A 45 -15.07 -4.89 18.30
CA ASN A 45 -16.31 -4.11 18.14
C ASN A 45 -16.18 -2.62 17.75
N CYS A 46 -14.98 -2.06 17.69
CA CYS A 46 -14.67 -0.79 17.08
C CYS A 46 -14.57 -0.95 15.56
N ARG A 47 -15.61 -0.52 14.82
CA ARG A 47 -15.63 -0.44 13.32
C ARG A 47 -14.65 0.61 12.74
N GLY A 48 -13.48 0.78 13.36
CA GLY A 48 -12.41 1.61 12.85
C GLY A 48 -11.62 0.87 11.76
N PRO A 49 -10.91 1.62 10.92
CA PRO A 49 -10.04 1.03 9.90
C PRO A 49 -8.85 0.33 10.57
N SER A 50 -8.34 -0.73 9.96
CA SER A 50 -7.12 -1.39 10.41
C SER A 50 -5.87 -0.54 10.16
N SER A 51 -4.80 -0.81 10.92
CA SER A 51 -3.48 -0.21 10.66
C SER A 51 -3.01 -0.51 9.24
N ALA A 52 -3.24 -1.74 8.76
CA ALA A 52 -2.96 -2.14 7.38
C ALA A 52 -3.64 -1.18 6.40
N PHE A 53 -4.97 -1.03 6.45
CA PHE A 53 -5.66 -0.19 5.48
C PHE A 53 -5.37 1.31 5.63
N CYS A 54 -5.05 1.79 6.84
CA CYS A 54 -4.53 3.15 7.03
C CYS A 54 -3.18 3.34 6.32
N LEU A 55 -2.27 2.39 6.45
CA LEU A 55 -0.95 2.41 5.80
C LEU A 55 -1.04 2.24 4.29
N LEU A 56 -1.97 1.40 3.79
CA LEU A 56 -2.29 1.28 2.36
C LEU A 56 -2.65 2.64 1.79
N TYR A 57 -3.61 3.29 2.44
CA TYR A 57 -4.11 4.58 2.03
C TYR A 57 -2.99 5.62 2.09
N LYS A 58 -2.14 5.57 3.13
CA LYS A 58 -0.97 6.43 3.23
C LYS A 58 -0.03 6.26 2.03
N LEU A 59 0.31 5.03 1.64
CA LEU A 59 1.12 4.77 0.44
C LEU A 59 0.47 5.35 -0.82
N PHE A 60 -0.85 5.27 -0.94
CA PHE A 60 -1.60 5.83 -2.07
C PHE A 60 -1.57 7.36 -2.15
N THR A 61 -1.44 8.05 -1.01
CA THR A 61 -1.24 9.52 -1.00
C THR A 61 0.20 9.95 -1.37
N MET A 62 1.14 9.02 -1.49
CA MET A 62 2.54 9.31 -1.79
C MET A 62 2.84 9.15 -3.27
N LYS A 63 3.67 10.04 -3.83
CA LYS A 63 4.23 9.88 -5.19
C LYS A 63 5.39 8.89 -5.16
N LEU A 64 5.07 7.59 -5.16
CA LEU A 64 6.06 6.53 -5.16
C LEU A 64 6.72 6.39 -6.54
N THR A 65 8.04 6.27 -6.54
CA THR A 65 8.79 5.95 -7.77
C THR A 65 8.59 4.49 -8.16
N VAL A 66 8.81 4.18 -9.44
CA VAL A 66 8.84 2.79 -9.94
C VAL A 66 9.76 1.91 -9.09
N LYS A 67 10.95 2.40 -8.71
CA LYS A 67 11.89 1.67 -7.85
C LYS A 67 11.33 1.36 -6.47
N GLN A 68 10.61 2.30 -5.85
CA GLN A 68 9.98 2.09 -4.54
C GLN A 68 8.83 1.10 -4.64
N MET A 69 8.02 1.18 -5.69
CA MET A 69 6.98 0.18 -5.96
C MET A 69 7.58 -1.22 -6.11
N HIS A 70 8.64 -1.37 -6.91
CA HIS A 70 9.37 -2.63 -7.01
C HIS A 70 9.94 -3.10 -5.66
N GLY A 71 10.39 -2.17 -4.83
CA GLY A 71 10.83 -2.43 -3.46
C GLY A 71 9.72 -3.05 -2.61
N LEU A 72 8.50 -2.51 -2.64
CA LEU A 72 7.32 -3.08 -1.95
C LEU A 72 6.99 -4.47 -2.48
N LEU A 73 6.97 -4.64 -3.81
CA LEU A 73 6.66 -5.92 -4.46
C LEU A 73 7.62 -7.04 -4.05
N LYS A 74 8.88 -6.70 -3.82
CA LYS A 74 9.95 -7.68 -3.54
C LYS A 74 10.41 -7.69 -2.07
N HIS A 75 9.75 -6.94 -1.18
CA HIS A 75 10.22 -6.77 0.19
C HIS A 75 10.20 -8.10 0.95
N GLN A 76 11.33 -8.55 1.49
CA GLN A 76 11.42 -9.89 2.09
C GLN A 76 11.10 -9.90 3.58
N ASP A 77 11.22 -8.76 4.25
CA ASP A 77 11.22 -8.71 5.72
C ASP A 77 9.85 -9.00 6.36
N SER A 78 8.74 -8.78 5.65
CA SER A 78 7.40 -9.07 6.18
C SER A 78 6.39 -9.39 5.07
N PRO A 79 5.50 -10.39 5.27
CA PRO A 79 4.39 -10.68 4.36
C PRO A 79 3.44 -9.49 4.17
N TYR A 80 3.38 -8.57 5.13
CA TYR A 80 2.48 -7.41 5.10
C TYR A 80 3.05 -6.22 4.32
N ILE A 81 4.37 -6.22 4.09
CA ILE A 81 5.01 -5.28 3.17
C ILE A 81 4.88 -5.79 1.74
N ARG A 82 4.91 -7.13 1.56
CA ARG A 82 4.81 -7.76 0.25
C ARG A 82 3.52 -7.40 -0.45
N ALA A 83 3.66 -7.14 -1.74
CA ALA A 83 2.58 -6.67 -2.59
C ALA A 83 1.52 -7.72 -2.93
N GLU A 84 1.56 -8.94 -2.41
CA GLU A 84 0.37 -9.80 -2.50
C GLU A 84 -0.86 -9.04 -1.99
N TRP A 85 -0.68 -8.22 -0.95
CA TRP A 85 -1.71 -7.32 -0.45
C TRP A 85 -1.94 -6.07 -1.33
N LEU A 86 -0.90 -5.40 -1.85
CA LEU A 86 -1.08 -4.26 -2.76
C LEU A 86 -1.78 -4.66 -4.06
N GLU A 87 -1.41 -5.82 -4.63
CA GLU A 87 -1.94 -6.40 -5.85
C GLU A 87 -3.39 -6.87 -5.65
N ALA A 88 -3.70 -7.51 -4.53
CA ALA A 88 -5.08 -7.85 -4.15
C ALA A 88 -5.99 -6.62 -4.01
N ASN A 89 -5.41 -5.44 -3.81
CA ASN A 89 -6.12 -4.20 -3.54
C ASN A 89 -5.90 -3.12 -4.63
N LYS A 90 -5.34 -3.50 -5.79
CA LYS A 90 -5.01 -2.57 -6.90
C LYS A 90 -6.23 -1.88 -7.52
N ASP A 91 -7.39 -2.50 -7.42
CA ASP A 91 -8.67 -1.96 -7.93
C ASP A 91 -9.19 -0.78 -7.09
N TYR A 92 -8.49 -0.38 -6.02
CA TYR A 92 -8.79 0.81 -5.24
C TYR A 92 -8.37 2.13 -5.92
N GLN A 93 -8.52 2.18 -7.24
CA GLN A 93 -8.24 3.24 -8.21
C GLN A 93 -8.78 4.65 -7.89
N ALA A 94 -9.49 4.87 -6.77
CA ALA A 94 -10.16 6.14 -6.52
C ALA A 94 -9.31 7.19 -5.77
N ILE A 95 -8.18 6.82 -5.16
CA ILE A 95 -7.48 7.69 -4.18
C ILE A 95 -6.03 8.00 -4.56
N VAL A 96 -5.43 7.13 -5.36
CA VAL A 96 -4.09 7.33 -5.91
C VAL A 96 -4.21 8.43 -6.97
N ASP A 97 -3.55 9.57 -6.80
CA ASP A 97 -3.51 10.65 -7.82
C ASP A 97 -3.38 10.02 -9.20
N GLY A 98 -4.19 10.45 -10.18
CA GLY A 98 -4.22 9.83 -11.52
C GLY A 98 -2.84 9.69 -12.17
N ALA A 99 -1.84 10.46 -11.75
CA ALA A 99 -0.43 10.31 -12.15
C ALA A 99 0.22 9.00 -11.66
N ASN A 100 -0.05 8.57 -10.43
CA ASN A 100 0.44 7.31 -9.88
C ASN A 100 -0.32 6.11 -10.46
N ILE A 101 -1.62 6.24 -10.75
CA ILE A 101 -2.40 5.19 -11.45
C ILE A 101 -1.96 5.09 -12.90
N ALA A 102 -1.77 6.20 -13.60
CA ALA A 102 -1.25 6.19 -14.96
C ALA A 102 0.13 5.55 -15.00
N LEU A 103 1.01 5.83 -14.03
CA LEU A 103 2.30 5.14 -13.89
C LEU A 103 2.12 3.64 -13.62
N TYR A 104 1.19 3.26 -12.73
CA TYR A 104 0.87 1.86 -12.46
C TYR A 104 0.38 1.18 -13.75
N GLN A 105 -0.71 1.66 -14.35
CA GLN A 105 -1.28 1.17 -15.61
C GLN A 105 -0.29 1.16 -16.76
N GLN A 106 0.52 2.20 -16.96
CA GLN A 106 1.51 2.26 -18.04
C GLN A 106 2.58 1.18 -17.88
N ASN A 107 3.09 0.96 -16.65
CA ASN A 107 4.01 -0.15 -16.38
C ASN A 107 3.36 -1.53 -16.64
N PHE A 108 2.03 -1.67 -16.48
CA PHE A 108 1.31 -2.91 -16.79
C PHE A 108 0.93 -3.05 -18.28
N VAL A 109 0.63 -1.94 -18.98
CA VAL A 109 0.24 -1.91 -20.39
C VAL A 109 1.44 -2.15 -21.31
N GLU A 110 2.65 -1.72 -20.92
CA GLU A 110 3.89 -1.95 -21.67
C GLU A 110 4.39 -3.42 -21.63
N GLY A 111 3.56 -4.38 -21.19
CA GLY A 111 3.74 -5.81 -21.48
C GLY A 111 4.92 -6.49 -20.78
N GLY A 112 5.55 -5.84 -19.80
CA GLY A 112 6.78 -6.31 -19.15
C GLY A 112 6.57 -7.24 -17.95
N PHE A 113 5.79 -8.32 -18.07
CA PHE A 113 5.86 -9.44 -17.11
C PHE A 113 6.27 -10.72 -17.84
N SER A 114 7.58 -10.90 -17.94
CA SER A 114 8.17 -12.18 -18.26
C SER A 114 8.84 -12.70 -16.97
N LEU A 115 8.23 -13.71 -16.35
CA LEU A 115 8.92 -14.60 -15.41
C LEU A 115 9.80 -15.57 -16.20
N THR A 116 10.75 -15.09 -16.99
CA THR A 116 11.80 -15.96 -17.55
C THR A 116 13.14 -15.25 -17.55
N GLN A 117 14.08 -15.86 -16.79
CA GLN A 117 15.55 -15.75 -16.84
C GLN A 117 16.16 -14.41 -16.39
N ASP A 118 17.16 -14.33 -15.53
CA ASP A 118 18.07 -15.32 -14.93
C ASP A 118 18.58 -14.72 -13.63
N ALA A 119 18.66 -15.56 -12.59
CA ALA A 119 19.51 -15.28 -11.44
C ALA A 119 20.97 -15.27 -11.92
N LYS A 120 21.56 -14.08 -12.09
CA LYS A 120 23.02 -13.92 -12.12
C LYS A 120 23.40 -12.77 -11.19
N TRP A 121 23.80 -13.23 -9.99
CA TRP A 121 24.56 -12.61 -8.89
C TRP A 121 24.24 -11.16 -8.51
#